data_AF-A0A7Y0L922-F1
#
_entry.id   AF-A0A7Y0L922-F1
#
_cell.length_a   1.000
_cell.length_b   1.000
_cell.length_c   1.000
_cell.angle_alpha   90.00
_cell.angle_beta   90.00
_cell.angle_gamma   90.00
#
_symmetry.space_group_name_H-M   'P 1'
#
loop_
_entity.id
_entity.type
_entity.pdbx_description
1 polymer ?
#
loop_
_entity_poly.entity_id
_entity_poly.type
_entity_poly.pdbx_seq_one_letter_code
_entity_poly.pdbx_strand_id
1 'polypeptide(L)'
;MKNPIYNPGGMRMVIDTGHKTFDRYCDLVTTGNVCSHVQTSSFIRAYSDVACHGRISPPGHLRDFDLQLFRRLPHHVRWYIESVTMEEGAILYQFGHLRSDGHYQVDGFILTTRDYRFLRQFVINPRGGQRILDTVALYICEPVA
;
A
#
# COMPACT_ATOMS: atom_id res chain seq x y z
N MET A 1 11.94 -7.05 -8.23
CA MET A 1 10.59 -7.47 -7.78
C MET A 1 10.20 -8.81 -8.41
N LYS A 2 9.34 -9.59 -7.75
CA LYS A 2 8.80 -10.87 -8.27
C LYS A 2 7.66 -10.62 -9.27
N ASN A 3 7.59 -11.42 -10.33
CA ASN A 3 6.47 -11.39 -11.28
C ASN A 3 5.24 -12.12 -10.71
N PRO A 4 4.04 -11.54 -10.82
CA PRO A 4 2.81 -12.23 -10.42
C PRO A 4 2.52 -13.42 -11.34
N ILE A 5 2.04 -14.51 -10.75
CA ILE A 5 1.55 -15.70 -11.45
C ILE A 5 0.04 -15.74 -11.27
N TYR A 6 -0.70 -16.08 -12.31
CA TYR A 6 -2.16 -16.12 -12.28
C TYR A 6 -2.68 -17.55 -12.41
N ASN A 7 -3.89 -17.77 -11.91
CA ASN A 7 -4.59 -19.02 -12.16
C ASN A 7 -4.90 -19.19 -13.67
N PRO A 8 -5.25 -20.39 -14.15
CA PRO A 8 -5.54 -20.62 -15.58
C PRO A 8 -6.65 -19.72 -16.17
N GLY A 9 -7.55 -19.22 -15.31
CA GLY A 9 -8.59 -18.27 -15.71
C GLY A 9 -8.16 -16.80 -15.75
N GLY A 10 -6.91 -16.48 -15.39
CA GLY A 10 -6.31 -15.14 -15.47
C GLY A 10 -6.81 -14.09 -14.48
N MET A 11 -7.89 -14.35 -13.74
CA MET A 11 -8.55 -13.34 -12.89
C MET A 11 -8.00 -13.21 -11.47
N ARG A 12 -7.20 -14.20 -11.01
CA ARG A 12 -6.65 -14.19 -9.64
C ARG A 12 -5.18 -14.50 -9.63
N MET A 13 -4.44 -13.72 -8.87
CA MET A 13 -3.04 -13.97 -8.58
C MET A 13 -2.93 -15.18 -7.65
N VAL A 14 -2.01 -16.09 -7.99
CA VAL A 14 -1.63 -17.21 -7.14
C VAL A 14 -0.57 -16.71 -6.16
N ILE A 15 -0.96 -16.63 -4.90
CA ILE A 15 -0.11 -16.20 -3.79
C ILE A 15 -0.33 -17.12 -2.59
N ASP A 16 0.72 -17.31 -1.79
CA ASP A 16 0.65 -18.06 -0.53
C ASP A 16 1.21 -17.17 0.59
N THR A 17 0.31 -16.45 1.25
CA THR A 17 0.64 -15.67 2.46
C THR A 17 0.44 -16.48 3.74
N GLY A 18 -0.07 -17.71 3.63
CA GLY A 18 -0.59 -18.48 4.75
C GLY A 18 -1.88 -17.90 5.36
N HIS A 19 -2.54 -16.95 4.70
CA HIS A 19 -3.81 -16.36 5.12
C HIS A 19 -4.90 -16.60 4.07
N LYS A 20 -5.63 -17.72 4.23
CA LYS A 20 -6.57 -18.27 3.24
C LYS A 20 -7.56 -17.27 2.64
N THR A 21 -8.09 -16.35 3.45
CA THR A 21 -9.05 -15.35 2.96
C THR A 21 -8.36 -14.33 2.06
N PHE A 22 -7.16 -13.87 2.43
CA PHE A 22 -6.38 -12.94 1.62
C PHE A 22 -6.00 -13.60 0.29
N ASP A 23 -5.42 -14.81 0.35
CA ASP A 23 -4.98 -15.56 -0.83
C ASP A 23 -6.14 -15.83 -1.81
N ARG A 24 -7.33 -16.11 -1.27
CA ARG A 24 -8.53 -16.38 -2.09
C ARG A 24 -9.00 -15.16 -2.88
N TYR A 25 -8.89 -13.97 -2.29
CA TYR A 25 -9.38 -12.72 -2.87
C TYR A 25 -8.29 -11.89 -3.57
N CYS A 26 -7.05 -12.35 -3.52
CA CYS A 26 -5.93 -11.68 -4.19
C CYS A 26 -6.09 -11.71 -5.71
N ASP A 27 -6.43 -10.57 -6.29
CA ASP A 27 -6.53 -10.32 -7.72
C ASP A 27 -5.19 -9.83 -8.29
N LEU A 28 -4.55 -8.86 -7.63
CA LEU A 28 -3.30 -8.27 -8.07
C LEU A 28 -2.52 -7.68 -6.89
N VAL A 29 -1.22 -7.98 -6.83
CA VAL A 29 -0.25 -7.23 -6.02
C VAL A 29 0.75 -6.60 -6.99
N THR A 30 0.83 -5.28 -7.00
CA THR A 30 1.72 -4.54 -7.92
C THR A 30 2.05 -3.15 -7.41
N THR A 31 2.91 -2.43 -8.12
CA THR A 31 3.33 -1.08 -7.81
C THR A 31 2.39 0.00 -8.37
N GLY A 32 2.50 1.22 -7.84
CA GLY A 32 1.80 2.40 -8.36
C GLY A 32 0.43 2.64 -7.73
N ASN A 33 -0.44 3.37 -8.44
CA ASN A 33 -1.78 3.68 -7.96
C ASN A 33 -2.72 2.50 -8.26
N VAL A 34 -3.13 1.77 -7.21
CA VAL A 34 -3.93 0.55 -7.34
C VAL A 34 -5.12 0.62 -6.41
N CYS A 35 -6.28 0.21 -6.90
CA CYS A 35 -7.46 -0.08 -6.08
C CYS A 35 -7.96 -1.46 -6.49
N SER A 36 -7.74 -2.44 -5.63
CA SER A 36 -8.03 -3.86 -5.86
C SER A 36 -8.67 -4.47 -4.62
N HIS A 37 -9.03 -5.76 -4.67
CA HIS A 37 -9.71 -6.42 -3.55
C HIS A 37 -8.86 -6.53 -2.28
N VAL A 38 -7.53 -6.59 -2.43
CA VAL A 38 -6.60 -6.80 -1.31
C VAL A 38 -5.58 -5.69 -1.14
N GLN A 39 -5.44 -4.81 -2.13
CA GLN A 39 -4.48 -3.71 -2.14
C GLN A 39 -5.16 -2.39 -2.49
N THR A 40 -4.88 -1.36 -1.70
CA THR A 40 -5.05 0.04 -2.07
C THR A 40 -3.70 0.73 -1.98
N SER A 41 -3.23 1.38 -3.04
CA SER A 41 -1.96 2.10 -3.01
C SER A 41 -2.01 3.39 -3.80
N SER A 42 -1.20 4.36 -3.36
CA SER A 42 -1.05 5.66 -4.02
C SER A 42 0.33 6.23 -3.78
N PHE A 43 0.83 6.96 -4.78
CA PHE A 43 1.91 7.92 -4.54
C PHE A 43 1.40 9.03 -3.61
N ILE A 44 2.14 9.28 -2.53
CA ILE A 44 1.93 10.34 -1.56
C ILE A 44 2.95 11.42 -1.89
N ARG A 45 2.45 12.59 -2.31
CA ARG A 45 3.29 13.72 -2.69
C ARG A 45 4.09 14.29 -1.53
N ALA A 46 5.20 14.94 -1.87
CA ALA A 46 6.01 15.66 -0.88
C ALA A 46 5.22 16.85 -0.33
N TYR A 47 5.55 17.31 0.88
CA TYR A 47 4.94 18.50 1.47
C TYR A 47 5.11 19.75 0.58
N SER A 48 6.25 19.85 -0.09
CA SER A 48 6.59 20.95 -1.01
C SER A 48 5.87 20.88 -2.36
N ASP A 49 5.18 19.78 -2.68
CA ASP A 49 4.45 19.67 -3.94
C ASP A 49 3.18 20.53 -3.87
N VAL A 50 3.15 21.58 -4.68
CA VAL A 50 2.06 22.58 -4.69
C VAL A 50 1.29 22.64 -6.01
N ALA A 51 1.87 22.14 -7.11
CA ALA A 51 1.27 22.24 -8.43
C ALA A 51 0.69 20.91 -8.90
N CYS A 52 -0.56 20.91 -9.37
CA CYS A 52 -1.20 19.75 -9.99
C CYS A 52 -2.26 20.19 -11.00
N HIS A 53 -2.24 19.63 -12.22
CA HIS A 53 -3.19 19.92 -13.29
C HIS A 53 -3.42 21.44 -13.55
N GLY A 54 -2.33 22.22 -13.56
CA GLY A 54 -2.39 23.67 -13.81
C GLY A 54 -2.93 24.51 -12.65
N ARG A 55 -3.18 23.91 -11.49
CA ARG A 55 -3.56 24.62 -10.25
C ARG A 55 -2.42 24.60 -9.25
N ILE A 56 -2.33 25.67 -8.46
CA ILE A 56 -1.40 25.80 -7.33
C ILE A 56 -2.20 25.77 -6.03
N SER A 57 -1.77 24.94 -5.09
CA SER A 57 -2.34 24.78 -3.75
C SER A 57 -1.31 25.14 -2.67
N PRO A 58 -1.73 25.38 -1.42
CA PRO A 58 -0.79 25.53 -0.31
C PRO A 58 0.08 24.28 -0.10
N PRO A 59 1.32 24.42 0.44
CA PRO A 59 2.14 23.29 0.84
C PRO A 59 1.37 22.31 1.73
N GLY A 60 1.60 21.01 1.51
CA GLY A 60 0.93 19.92 2.21
C GLY A 60 -0.49 19.60 1.72
N HIS A 61 -1.18 20.50 1.03
CA HIS A 61 -2.56 20.27 0.56
C HIS A 61 -2.66 19.04 -0.34
N LEU A 62 -1.72 18.89 -1.27
CA LEU A 62 -1.68 17.79 -2.22
C LEU A 62 -1.38 16.44 -1.53
N ARG A 63 -0.45 16.44 -0.57
CA ARG A 63 -0.15 15.28 0.27
C ARG A 63 -1.36 14.84 1.09
N ASP A 64 -2.03 15.79 1.75
CA ASP A 64 -3.22 15.52 2.55
C ASP A 64 -4.35 14.95 1.70
N PHE A 65 -4.51 15.45 0.48
CA PHE A 65 -5.46 14.90 -0.49
C PHE A 65 -5.14 13.44 -0.84
N ASP A 66 -3.87 13.11 -1.10
CA ASP A 66 -3.47 11.73 -1.40
C ASP A 66 -3.76 10.78 -0.22
N LEU A 67 -3.53 11.24 1.01
CA LEU A 67 -3.78 10.47 2.23
C LEU A 67 -5.27 10.20 2.49
N GLN A 68 -6.20 10.98 1.92
CA GLN A 68 -7.64 10.74 2.08
C GLN A 68 -8.11 9.41 1.50
N LEU A 69 -7.35 8.82 0.55
CA LEU A 69 -7.63 7.49 0.02
C LEU A 69 -7.61 6.41 1.11
N PHE A 70 -6.80 6.60 2.15
CA PHE A 70 -6.55 5.61 3.21
C PHE A 70 -7.43 5.87 4.43
N ARG A 71 -8.70 5.47 4.33
CA ARG A 71 -9.67 5.62 5.42
C ARG A 71 -9.18 4.89 6.68
N ARG A 72 -9.25 5.57 7.83
CA ARG A 72 -8.83 5.04 9.16
C ARG A 72 -7.33 4.74 9.28
N LEU A 73 -6.48 5.48 8.56
CA LEU A 73 -5.03 5.44 8.75
C LEU A 73 -4.67 5.73 10.22
N PRO A 74 -4.00 4.81 10.93
CA PRO A 74 -3.64 5.03 12.34
C PRO A 74 -2.69 6.22 12.49
N HIS A 75 -2.83 6.98 13.58
CA HIS A 75 -2.07 8.22 13.81
C HIS A 75 -0.56 8.03 13.68
N HIS A 76 0.00 6.95 14.23
CA HIS A 76 1.43 6.67 14.16
C HIS A 76 1.92 6.36 12.74
N VAL A 77 1.07 5.72 11.91
CA VAL A 77 1.39 5.47 10.50
C VAL A 77 1.38 6.79 9.73
N ARG A 78 0.33 7.60 9.92
CA ARG A 78 0.20 8.93 9.33
C ARG A 78 1.40 9.82 9.67
N TRP A 79 1.74 9.91 10.95
CA TRP A 79 2.87 10.71 11.43
C TRP A 79 4.19 10.31 10.77
N TYR A 80 4.45 9.00 10.63
CA TYR A 80 5.65 8.53 9.94
C TYR A 80 5.63 8.86 8.44
N ILE A 81 4.49 8.72 7.77
CA ILE A 81 4.37 9.09 6.36
C ILE A 81 4.64 10.59 6.19
N GLU A 82 4.04 11.43 7.02
CA GLU A 82 4.23 12.89 6.97
C GLU A 82 5.68 13.29 7.23
N SER A 83 6.41 12.58 8.09
CA SER A 83 7.82 12.87 8.37
C SER A 83 8.75 12.48 7.22
N VAL A 84 8.52 11.33 6.56
CA VAL A 84 9.35 10.92 5.41
C VAL A 84 8.96 11.64 4.12
N THR A 85 7.75 12.19 4.05
CA THR A 85 7.27 12.93 2.86
C THR A 85 7.40 14.45 2.99
N MET A 86 8.36 14.91 3.78
CA MET A 86 8.63 16.36 3.89
C MET A 86 9.28 16.91 2.62
N GLU A 87 10.28 16.20 2.09
CA GLU A 87 11.10 16.66 0.95
C GLU A 87 10.84 15.85 -0.31
N GLU A 88 10.61 14.54 -0.18
CA GLU A 88 10.37 13.63 -1.30
C GLU A 88 9.04 12.89 -1.13
N GLY A 89 8.42 12.48 -2.24
CA GLY A 89 7.22 11.67 -2.18
C GLY A 89 7.54 10.18 -1.96
N ALA A 90 6.57 9.45 -1.41
CA ALA A 90 6.66 8.03 -1.10
C ALA A 90 5.44 7.29 -1.68
N ILE A 91 5.49 5.97 -1.78
CA ILE A 91 4.32 5.17 -2.16
C ILE A 91 3.80 4.45 -0.93
N LEU A 92 2.56 4.73 -0.56
CA LEU A 92 1.87 4.02 0.51
C LEU A 92 1.03 2.89 -0.06
N TYR A 93 1.23 1.70 0.46
CA TYR A 93 0.46 0.51 0.19
C TYR A 93 -0.33 0.12 1.44
N GLN A 94 -1.63 -0.11 1.30
CA GLN A 94 -2.51 -0.67 2.30
C GLN A 94 -2.96 -2.04 1.83
N PHE A 95 -2.71 -3.06 2.64
CA PHE A 95 -3.14 -4.42 2.39
C PHE A 95 -4.24 -4.83 3.37
N GLY A 96 -5.22 -5.56 2.87
CA GLY A 96 -6.35 -6.00 3.66
C GLY A 96 -7.18 -7.05 2.95
N HIS A 97 -8.28 -7.46 3.57
CA HIS A 97 -9.23 -8.38 2.97
C HIS A 97 -10.64 -8.15 3.51
N LEU A 98 -11.63 -8.59 2.73
CA LEU A 98 -13.02 -8.61 3.18
C LEU A 98 -13.23 -9.77 4.17
N ARG A 99 -13.80 -9.48 5.33
CA ARG A 99 -14.20 -10.48 6.32
C ARG A 99 -15.56 -11.08 5.95
N SER A 100 -15.90 -12.20 6.59
CA SER A 100 -17.19 -12.88 6.40
C SER A 100 -18.41 -12.04 6.80
N ASP A 101 -18.21 -11.04 7.67
CA ASP A 101 -19.23 -10.08 8.10
C ASP A 101 -19.38 -8.88 7.13
N GLY A 102 -18.65 -8.88 6.01
CA GLY A 102 -18.67 -7.81 5.01
C GLY A 102 -17.84 -6.58 5.38
N HIS A 103 -17.13 -6.57 6.51
CA HIS A 103 -16.22 -5.49 6.86
C HIS A 103 -14.83 -5.70 6.25
N TYR A 104 -14.26 -4.63 5.69
CA TYR A 104 -12.88 -4.64 5.24
C TYR A 104 -11.92 -4.56 6.43
N GLN A 105 -11.05 -5.56 6.57
CA GLN A 105 -10.01 -5.63 7.57
C GLN A 105 -8.70 -5.18 6.96
N VAL A 106 -8.10 -4.12 7.51
CA VAL A 106 -6.72 -3.75 7.17
C VAL A 106 -5.78 -4.71 7.88
N ASP A 107 -4.91 -5.36 7.11
CA ASP A 107 -3.86 -6.24 7.62
C ASP A 107 -2.59 -5.45 7.95
N GLY A 108 -2.27 -4.45 7.12
CA GLY A 108 -1.16 -3.57 7.37
C GLY A 108 -0.84 -2.61 6.25
N PHE A 109 0.27 -1.91 6.41
CA PHE A 109 0.78 -0.94 5.45
C PHE A 109 2.25 -1.19 5.15
N ILE A 110 2.65 -0.93 3.91
CA ILE A 110 4.05 -0.85 3.49
C ILE A 110 4.28 0.52 2.88
N LEU A 111 5.40 1.14 3.19
CA LEU A 111 5.84 2.40 2.62
C LEU A 111 7.15 2.19 1.86
N THR A 112 7.22 2.71 0.64
CA THR A 112 8.44 2.70 -0.17
C THR A 112 8.80 4.11 -0.63
N THR A 113 10.05 4.30 -1.05
CA THR A 113 10.43 5.47 -1.86
C THR A 113 9.72 5.43 -3.21
N ARG A 114 9.87 6.50 -4.00
CA ARG A 114 9.44 6.56 -5.41
C ARG A 114 10.03 5.42 -6.25
N ASP A 115 11.27 5.05 -5.98
CA ASP A 115 11.99 3.97 -6.68
C ASP A 115 11.79 2.60 -6.02
N TYR A 116 10.65 2.40 -5.34
CA TYR A 116 10.25 1.14 -4.73
C TYR A 116 11.21 0.58 -3.67
N ARG A 117 12.11 1.40 -3.10
CA ARG A 117 12.95 0.95 -1.98
C ARG A 117 12.13 0.91 -0.71
N PHE A 118 12.22 -0.17 0.05
CA PHE A 118 11.49 -0.34 1.30
C PHE A 118 11.90 0.72 2.33
N LEU A 119 10.92 1.38 2.95
CA LEU A 119 11.13 2.31 4.07
C LEU A 119 10.66 1.70 5.39
N ARG A 120 9.39 1.27 5.44
CA ARG A 120 8.78 0.79 6.68
C ARG A 120 7.58 -0.10 6.39
N GLN A 121 7.34 -1.05 7.30
CA GLN A 121 6.08 -1.79 7.40
C GLN A 121 5.37 -1.51 8.73
N PHE A 122 4.04 -1.54 8.69
CA PHE A 122 3.17 -1.38 9.84
C PHE A 122 2.13 -2.51 9.86
N VAL A 123 2.27 -3.45 10.80
CA VAL A 123 1.29 -4.53 10.98
C VAL A 123 0.13 -4.02 11.82
N ILE A 124 -1.08 -4.15 11.30
CA ILE A 124 -2.32 -3.75 11.98
C ILE A 124 -3.09 -4.97 12.47
N ASN A 125 -3.20 -6.00 11.64
CA ASN A 125 -3.79 -7.27 12.05
C ASN A 125 -2.71 -8.21 12.60
N PRO A 126 -2.67 -8.47 13.92
CA PRO A 126 -1.67 -9.37 14.50
C PRO A 126 -1.88 -10.84 14.05
N ARG A 127 -3.07 -11.19 13.54
CA ARG A 127 -3.42 -12.55 13.13
C ARG A 127 -3.07 -12.80 11.66
N GLY A 128 -1.80 -12.73 11.34
CA GLY A 128 -1.27 -13.07 10.00
C GLY A 128 -0.89 -11.88 9.12
N GLY A 129 -1.15 -10.64 9.57
CA GLY A 129 -0.75 -9.43 8.83
C GLY A 129 0.74 -9.41 8.50
N GLN A 130 1.61 -9.81 9.44
CA GLN A 130 3.05 -9.90 9.19
C GLN A 130 3.40 -10.77 7.98
N ARG A 131 2.84 -11.99 7.90
CA ARG A 131 3.11 -12.92 6.79
C ARG A 131 2.58 -12.39 5.45
N ILE A 132 1.43 -11.72 5.47
CA ILE A 132 0.89 -11.04 4.30
C ILE A 132 1.89 -9.97 3.83
N LEU A 133 2.29 -9.06 4.73
CA LEU A 133 3.20 -7.95 4.41
C LEU A 133 4.56 -8.46 3.89
N ASP A 134 5.16 -9.45 4.55
CA ASP A 134 6.43 -10.04 4.13
C ASP A 134 6.33 -10.63 2.71
N THR A 135 5.20 -11.29 2.40
CA THR A 135 4.99 -11.91 1.09
C THR A 135 4.74 -10.88 -0.01
N VAL A 136 3.89 -9.89 0.24
CA VAL A 136 3.56 -8.85 -0.77
C VAL A 136 4.72 -7.90 -1.02
N ALA A 137 5.60 -7.68 -0.03
CA ALA A 137 6.82 -6.90 -0.19
C ALA A 137 7.70 -7.40 -1.35
N LEU A 138 7.72 -8.72 -1.60
CA LEU A 138 8.49 -9.32 -2.70
C LEU A 138 8.05 -8.84 -4.09
N TYR A 139 6.81 -8.36 -4.23
CA TYR A 139 6.23 -7.91 -5.49
C TYR A 139 6.27 -6.40 -5.68
N ILE A 140 6.42 -5.63 -4.59
CA ILE A 140 6.31 -4.16 -4.62
C ILE A 140 7.59 -3.43 -4.20
N CYS A 141 8.56 -4.14 -3.62
CA CYS A 141 9.83 -3.57 -3.20
C CYS A 141 10.97 -4.01 -4.12
N GLU A 142 11.87 -3.09 -4.44
CA GLU A 142 13.17 -3.44 -5.02
C GLU A 142 13.95 -4.37 -4.07
N PRO A 143 14.65 -5.40 -4.59
CA PRO A 143 15.54 -6.21 -3.78
C PRO A 143 16.60 -5.33 -3.13
N VAL A 144 16.90 -5.59 -1.86
CA VAL A 144 18.07 -4.98 -1.21
C VAL A 144 19.31 -5.62 -1.83
N ALA A 145 20.19 -4.80 -2.39
CA ALA A 145 21.47 -5.21 -2.95
C ALA A 145 22.45 -5.69 -1.87
#